data_AF-V2UMZ1-F1
#
_entry.id   AF-V2UMZ1-F1
#
_cell.length_a   1.000
_cell.length_b   1.000
_cell.length_c   1.000
_cell.angle_alpha   90.00
_cell.angle_beta   90.00
_cell.angle_gamma   90.00
#
_symmetry.space_group_name_H-M   'P 1'
#
loop_
_entity.id
_entity.type
_entity.pdbx_description
1 polymer ?
#
loop_
_entity_poly.entity_id
_entity_poly.type
_entity_poly.pdbx_seq_one_letter_code
_entity_poly.pdbx_strand_id
1 'polypeptide(L)'
;MQDTRYQVFISTSGNEMQPERAVLTQTLVGMGFFSWGLEQRTPLSTSIARRQIDDCDYVVILLGSQYGEQSVSGVGYMHLEYIYAMTKQKPVIVFMHEDPESRESNLHDNKPELKEKFKEFRKQLQHEVDQVFSYRTLRDLELAVRSNMPQMLERYPVVGWVRPQNTQVLQDEIDTLRAKVKQLETEMGSREADPISTVLKVSMHELYSFEYRMHAYQDGNFKEVKPFRKMTWAQLLNVLGSSFVIPTPEEYFSKRMNEYLNETGLEDARVEMPRAHAVSRAQINIRALHEIKMQMRQNEWIMPTGRDDRQRMLWQLTQKGQKLLESNILDSNRVFQMKTMH
;
A
#
# COMPACT_ATOMS: atom_id res chain seq x y z
N MET A 1 -25.79 8.87 -4.97
CA MET A 1 -25.82 9.34 -6.36
C MET A 1 -24.56 10.17 -6.57
N GLN A 2 -23.69 9.81 -7.50
CA GLN A 2 -22.40 10.46 -7.69
C GLN A 2 -22.63 11.94 -8.05
N ASP A 3 -22.24 12.86 -7.16
CA ASP A 3 -22.21 14.32 -7.38
C ASP A 3 -21.10 14.74 -8.36
N THR A 4 -20.51 13.79 -9.08
CA THR A 4 -19.43 13.99 -10.05
C THR A 4 -20.01 14.33 -11.41
N ARG A 5 -19.61 15.49 -11.94
CA ARG A 5 -19.85 15.93 -13.31
C ARG A 5 -18.58 15.71 -14.11
N TYR A 6 -18.68 15.53 -15.42
CA TYR A 6 -17.51 15.31 -16.27
C TYR A 6 -17.45 16.35 -17.38
N GLN A 7 -16.25 16.84 -17.68
CA GLN A 7 -16.01 17.78 -18.77
C GLN A 7 -15.63 17.04 -20.05
N VAL A 8 -16.35 17.34 -21.13
CA VAL A 8 -16.22 16.68 -22.43
C VAL A 8 -15.82 17.71 -23.47
N PHE A 9 -14.64 17.54 -24.06
CA PHE A 9 -14.20 18.34 -25.20
C PHE A 9 -14.72 17.73 -26.51
N ILE A 10 -15.40 18.53 -27.33
CA ILE A 10 -16.01 18.12 -28.60
C ILE A 10 -15.23 18.72 -29.75
N SER A 11 -14.69 17.86 -30.60
CA SER A 11 -14.10 18.22 -31.89
C SER A 11 -15.01 17.74 -33.03
N THR A 12 -15.41 18.63 -33.95
CA THR A 12 -16.20 18.28 -35.14
C THR A 12 -15.42 18.48 -36.44
N SER A 13 -15.69 17.67 -37.46
CA SER A 13 -14.84 17.64 -38.66
C SER A 13 -15.05 18.81 -39.61
N GLY A 14 -16.12 19.59 -39.44
CA GLY A 14 -16.24 20.90 -40.08
C GLY A 14 -17.36 21.77 -39.51
N ASN A 15 -17.44 23.00 -40.03
CA ASN A 15 -18.29 24.07 -39.50
C ASN A 15 -19.78 23.84 -39.78
N GLU A 16 -20.10 23.14 -40.88
CA GLU A 16 -21.49 22.84 -41.28
C GLU A 16 -22.17 21.78 -40.40
N MET A 17 -21.44 21.13 -39.48
CA MET A 17 -21.97 20.12 -38.56
C MET A 17 -22.67 20.71 -37.33
N GLN A 18 -23.26 21.91 -37.46
CA GLN A 18 -23.99 22.54 -36.36
C GLN A 18 -25.16 21.68 -35.86
N PRO A 19 -25.97 21.02 -36.71
CA PRO A 19 -27.07 20.18 -36.25
C PRO A 19 -26.58 19.00 -35.40
N GLU A 20 -25.56 18.28 -35.84
CA GLU A 20 -25.00 17.15 -35.09
C GLU A 20 -24.36 17.62 -33.79
N ARG A 21 -23.63 18.73 -33.82
CA ARG A 21 -23.02 19.34 -32.62
C ARG A 21 -24.08 19.75 -31.61
N ALA A 22 -25.17 20.39 -32.05
CA ALA A 22 -26.25 20.81 -31.17
C ALA A 22 -26.89 19.61 -30.46
N VAL A 23 -27.18 18.54 -31.20
CA VAL A 23 -27.74 17.30 -30.65
C VAL A 23 -26.78 16.64 -29.67
N LEU A 24 -25.49 16.52 -30.03
CA LEU A 24 -24.46 15.96 -29.16
C LEU A 24 -24.34 16.75 -27.85
N THR A 25 -24.19 18.07 -27.95
CA THR A 25 -24.10 18.99 -26.81
C THR A 25 -25.33 18.91 -25.92
N GLN A 26 -26.53 19.01 -26.48
CA GLN A 26 -27.77 18.94 -25.72
C GLN A 26 -27.93 17.60 -25.01
N THR A 27 -27.55 16.51 -25.67
CA THR A 27 -27.61 15.16 -25.09
C THR A 27 -26.63 15.02 -23.92
N LEU A 28 -25.39 15.44 -24.09
CA LEU A 28 -24.36 15.43 -23.05
C LEU A 28 -24.77 16.29 -21.84
N VAL A 29 -25.24 17.51 -22.07
CA VAL A 29 -25.75 18.40 -21.00
C VAL A 29 -26.95 17.77 -20.30
N GLY A 30 -27.89 17.17 -21.04
CA GLY A 30 -29.04 16.47 -20.48
C GLY A 30 -28.67 15.24 -19.65
N MET A 31 -27.53 14.62 -19.92
CA MET A 31 -26.94 13.55 -19.12
C MET A 31 -26.08 14.09 -17.95
N GLY A 32 -25.88 15.40 -17.88
CA GLY A 32 -25.14 16.05 -16.81
C GLY A 32 -23.64 16.15 -17.04
N PHE A 33 -23.18 16.15 -18.29
CA PHE A 33 -21.80 16.46 -18.65
C PHE A 33 -21.64 17.97 -18.94
N PHE A 34 -20.44 18.51 -18.69
CA PHE A 34 -20.04 19.82 -19.20
C PHE A 34 -19.45 19.65 -20.59
N SER A 35 -20.24 19.91 -21.62
CA SER A 35 -19.77 19.88 -23.01
C SER A 35 -19.12 21.20 -23.40
N TRP A 36 -17.96 21.14 -24.04
CA TRP A 36 -17.28 22.30 -24.61
C TRP A 36 -16.73 21.97 -25.99
N GLY A 37 -16.82 22.88 -26.96
CA GLY A 37 -16.23 22.70 -28.28
C GLY A 37 -16.03 24.04 -29.00
N LEU A 38 -15.06 24.09 -29.91
CA LEU A 38 -14.83 25.29 -30.73
C LEU A 38 -15.78 25.34 -31.91
N GLU A 39 -16.41 26.49 -32.13
CA GLU A 39 -17.27 26.67 -33.29
C GLU A 39 -16.50 26.93 -34.58
N GLN A 40 -15.45 27.75 -34.50
CA GLN A 40 -14.58 28.11 -35.61
C GLN A 40 -13.12 27.89 -35.21
N ARG A 41 -12.29 27.44 -36.16
CA ARG A 41 -10.90 27.11 -35.89
C ARG A 41 -9.95 28.06 -36.59
N THR A 42 -9.18 28.76 -35.76
CA THR A 42 -8.13 29.68 -36.15
C THR A 42 -6.81 29.32 -35.47
N PRO A 43 -5.67 29.84 -35.94
CA PRO A 43 -4.40 29.67 -35.23
C PRO A 43 -4.47 30.13 -33.77
N LEU A 44 -5.23 31.19 -33.47
CA LEU A 44 -5.46 31.68 -32.11
C LEU A 44 -6.29 30.70 -31.28
N SER A 45 -7.34 30.09 -31.87
CA SER A 45 -8.18 29.13 -31.17
C SER A 45 -7.45 27.82 -30.83
N THR A 46 -6.34 27.50 -31.51
CA THR A 46 -5.59 26.26 -31.27
C THR A 46 -5.01 26.19 -29.86
N SER A 47 -4.54 27.32 -29.32
CA SER A 47 -4.05 27.37 -27.93
C SER A 47 -5.18 27.18 -26.92
N ILE A 48 -6.37 27.73 -27.22
CA ILE A 48 -7.58 27.56 -26.42
C ILE A 48 -8.01 26.08 -26.45
N ALA A 49 -8.05 25.45 -27.63
CA ALA A 49 -8.38 24.05 -27.79
C ALA A 49 -7.48 23.16 -26.92
N ARG A 50 -6.16 23.36 -26.99
CA ARG A 50 -5.19 22.59 -26.20
C ARG A 50 -5.42 22.72 -24.70
N ARG A 51 -5.65 23.94 -24.21
CA ARG A 51 -5.96 24.18 -22.79
C ARG A 51 -7.24 23.45 -22.38
N GLN A 52 -8.28 23.49 -23.20
CA GLN A 52 -9.53 22.80 -22.90
C GLN A 52 -9.38 21.27 -22.96
N ILE A 53 -8.53 20.74 -23.85
CA ILE A 53 -8.20 19.31 -23.86
C ILE A 53 -7.43 18.92 -22.59
N ASP A 54 -6.51 19.77 -22.11
CA ASP A 54 -5.79 19.53 -20.86
C ASP A 54 -6.75 19.44 -19.65
N ASP A 55 -7.77 20.29 -19.61
CA ASP A 55 -8.73 20.39 -18.50
C ASP A 55 -9.91 19.38 -18.62
N CYS A 56 -10.15 18.79 -19.80
CA CYS A 56 -11.28 17.88 -19.99
C CYS A 56 -11.03 16.46 -19.41
N ASP A 57 -12.13 15.78 -19.10
CA ASP A 57 -12.15 14.38 -18.65
C ASP A 57 -12.19 13.42 -19.86
N TYR A 58 -12.97 13.75 -20.89
CA TYR A 58 -13.15 12.95 -22.11
C TYR A 58 -13.06 13.83 -23.36
N VAL A 59 -12.59 13.22 -24.46
CA VAL A 59 -12.58 13.86 -25.78
C VAL A 59 -13.53 13.11 -26.71
N VAL A 60 -14.49 13.85 -27.26
CA VAL A 60 -15.40 13.36 -28.30
C VAL A 60 -14.95 13.89 -29.65
N ILE A 61 -14.68 12.99 -30.59
CA ILE A 61 -14.44 13.30 -31.99
C ILE A 61 -15.71 12.97 -32.79
N LEU A 62 -16.28 13.97 -33.45
CA LEU A 62 -17.49 13.84 -34.26
C LEU A 62 -17.16 14.01 -35.75
N LEU A 63 -17.11 12.91 -36.47
CA LEU A 63 -16.75 12.83 -37.88
C LEU A 63 -17.97 12.84 -38.78
N GLY A 64 -18.06 13.83 -39.67
CA GLY A 64 -19.06 13.91 -40.74
C GLY A 64 -18.52 13.33 -42.05
N SER A 65 -18.32 14.20 -43.05
CA SER A 65 -17.92 13.86 -44.42
C SER A 65 -16.78 14.73 -44.98
N GLN A 66 -16.17 15.57 -44.14
CA GLN A 66 -15.09 16.47 -44.53
C GLN A 66 -13.94 16.41 -43.54
N TYR A 67 -12.72 16.66 -44.02
CA TYR A 67 -11.49 16.80 -43.23
C TYR A 67 -11.44 18.14 -42.50
N GLY A 68 -12.02 19.19 -43.12
CA GLY A 68 -12.18 20.51 -42.54
C GLY A 68 -10.98 21.44 -42.68
N GLU A 69 -10.99 22.51 -41.88
CA GLU A 69 -9.98 23.57 -41.91
C GLU A 69 -8.58 23.05 -41.51
N GLN A 70 -7.56 23.50 -42.23
CA GLN A 70 -6.17 23.11 -42.03
C GLN A 70 -5.39 24.23 -41.34
N SER A 71 -4.39 23.82 -40.56
CA SER A 71 -3.36 24.71 -40.04
C SER A 71 -2.42 25.18 -41.16
N VAL A 72 -1.52 26.10 -40.82
CA VAL A 72 -0.42 26.55 -41.70
C VAL A 72 0.50 25.40 -42.17
N SER A 73 0.52 24.27 -41.46
CA SER A 73 1.30 23.08 -41.85
C SER A 73 0.53 22.12 -42.75
N GLY A 74 -0.71 22.44 -43.13
CA GLY A 74 -1.55 21.59 -43.99
C GLY A 74 -2.19 20.39 -43.29
N VAL A 75 -2.13 20.33 -41.96
CA VAL A 75 -2.79 19.30 -41.14
C VAL A 75 -4.12 19.85 -40.60
N GLY A 76 -5.19 19.06 -40.64
CA GLY A 76 -6.50 19.47 -40.16
C GLY A 76 -6.50 19.78 -38.68
N TYR A 77 -7.20 20.82 -38.24
CA TYR A 77 -7.21 21.18 -36.81
C TYR A 77 -7.82 20.08 -35.94
N MET A 78 -8.89 19.40 -36.38
CA MET A 78 -9.42 18.22 -35.69
C MET A 78 -8.36 17.12 -35.53
N HIS A 79 -7.57 16.89 -36.58
CA HIS A 79 -6.50 15.89 -36.55
C HIS A 79 -5.44 16.29 -35.51
N LEU A 80 -5.05 17.58 -35.47
CA LEU A 80 -4.14 18.10 -34.44
C LEU A 80 -4.72 17.99 -33.02
N GLU A 81 -6.01 18.23 -32.85
CA GLU A 81 -6.73 18.06 -31.57
C GLU A 81 -6.71 16.59 -31.13
N TYR A 82 -6.96 15.66 -32.05
CA TYR A 82 -6.87 14.21 -31.80
C TYR A 82 -5.45 13.81 -31.38
N ILE A 83 -4.42 14.19 -32.15
CA ILE A 83 -3.03 13.90 -31.80
C ILE A 83 -2.72 14.44 -30.40
N TYR A 84 -3.13 15.67 -30.10
CA TYR A 84 -2.90 16.28 -28.79
C TYR A 84 -3.59 15.49 -27.66
N ALA A 85 -4.87 15.13 -27.84
CA ALA A 85 -5.60 14.31 -26.87
C ALA A 85 -4.91 12.96 -26.59
N MET A 86 -4.42 12.29 -27.64
CA MET A 86 -3.67 11.04 -27.51
C MET A 86 -2.36 11.24 -26.76
N THR A 87 -1.61 12.31 -27.05
CA THR A 87 -0.36 12.62 -26.31
C THR A 87 -0.61 12.92 -24.82
N LYS A 88 -1.80 13.41 -24.48
CA LYS A 88 -2.25 13.67 -23.12
C LYS A 88 -2.94 12.47 -22.47
N GLN A 89 -3.01 11.33 -23.17
CA GLN A 89 -3.65 10.10 -22.71
C GLN A 89 -5.11 10.33 -22.27
N LYS A 90 -5.81 11.25 -22.94
CA LYS A 90 -7.23 11.50 -22.66
C LYS A 90 -8.06 10.36 -23.25
N PRO A 91 -9.08 9.83 -22.54
CA PRO A 91 -10.02 8.88 -23.13
C PRO A 91 -10.75 9.52 -24.32
N VAL A 92 -10.60 8.92 -25.51
CA VAL A 92 -11.22 9.40 -26.74
C VAL A 92 -12.39 8.49 -27.14
N ILE A 93 -13.52 9.10 -27.47
CA ILE A 93 -14.67 8.45 -28.11
C ILE A 93 -14.93 9.09 -29.46
N VAL A 94 -15.17 8.27 -30.47
CA VAL A 94 -15.41 8.73 -31.84
C VAL A 94 -16.83 8.37 -32.25
N PHE A 95 -17.60 9.38 -32.64
CA PHE A 95 -18.85 9.20 -33.37
C PHE A 95 -18.61 9.55 -34.83
N MET A 96 -18.79 8.61 -35.73
CA MET A 96 -18.54 8.81 -37.16
C MET A 96 -19.76 8.50 -38.00
N HIS A 97 -20.03 9.34 -39.00
CA HIS A 97 -21.14 9.08 -39.92
C HIS A 97 -20.89 7.76 -40.65
N GLU A 98 -21.87 6.86 -40.73
CA GLU A 98 -21.69 5.51 -41.26
C GLU A 98 -21.32 5.51 -42.74
N ASP A 99 -22.05 6.31 -43.54
CA ASP A 99 -21.81 6.52 -44.97
C ASP A 99 -21.56 8.00 -45.26
N PRO A 100 -20.32 8.50 -45.17
CA PRO A 100 -20.04 9.90 -45.42
C PRO A 100 -20.28 10.31 -46.88
N GLU A 101 -20.17 9.38 -47.84
CA GLU A 101 -20.32 9.65 -49.27
C GLU A 101 -21.79 9.93 -49.67
N SER A 102 -22.76 9.40 -48.91
CA SER A 102 -24.19 9.66 -49.13
C SER A 102 -24.68 11.04 -48.69
N ARG A 103 -23.84 11.84 -48.01
CA ARG A 103 -24.22 13.16 -47.49
C ARG A 103 -24.26 14.20 -48.62
N GLU A 104 -25.06 15.25 -48.42
CA GLU A 104 -25.19 16.37 -49.38
C GLU A 104 -23.84 16.96 -49.79
N SER A 105 -23.68 17.34 -51.06
CA SER A 105 -22.40 17.76 -51.64
C SER A 105 -21.77 18.99 -50.98
N ASN A 106 -22.58 19.87 -50.38
CA ASN A 106 -22.15 21.03 -49.57
C ASN A 106 -21.41 20.63 -48.28
N LEU A 107 -21.58 19.39 -47.80
CA LEU A 107 -20.93 18.86 -46.59
C LEU A 107 -19.60 18.16 -46.89
N HIS A 108 -19.13 18.19 -48.13
CA HIS A 108 -17.87 17.59 -48.57
C HIS A 108 -16.84 18.65 -48.90
N ASP A 109 -15.57 18.31 -48.69
CA ASP A 109 -14.48 19.15 -49.19
C ASP A 109 -14.47 19.20 -50.72
N ASN A 110 -14.32 20.39 -51.29
CA ASN A 110 -14.22 20.56 -52.74
C ASN A 110 -12.89 20.07 -53.31
N LYS A 111 -11.82 20.08 -52.49
CA LYS A 111 -10.46 19.73 -52.93
C LYS A 111 -10.25 18.21 -52.84
N PRO A 112 -9.76 17.54 -53.89
CA PRO A 112 -9.54 16.09 -53.89
C PRO A 112 -8.53 15.65 -52.82
N GLU A 113 -7.50 16.46 -52.57
CA GLU A 113 -6.49 16.21 -51.53
C GLU A 113 -7.09 16.10 -50.12
N LEU A 114 -8.13 16.90 -49.82
CA LEU A 114 -8.79 16.87 -48.51
C LEU A 114 -9.70 15.64 -48.37
N LYS A 115 -10.33 15.20 -49.45
CA LYS A 115 -11.11 13.96 -49.46
C LYS A 115 -10.23 12.75 -49.16
N GLU A 116 -9.02 12.70 -49.71
CA GLU A 116 -8.09 11.62 -49.42
C GLU A 116 -7.60 11.66 -47.96
N LYS A 117 -7.20 12.85 -47.47
CA LYS A 117 -6.83 13.04 -46.06
C LYS A 117 -7.96 12.66 -45.09
N PHE A 118 -9.21 12.95 -45.44
CA PHE A 118 -10.38 12.51 -44.68
C PHE A 118 -10.47 10.98 -44.64
N LYS A 119 -10.33 10.31 -45.79
CA LYS A 119 -10.39 8.83 -45.88
C LYS A 119 -9.28 8.19 -45.05
N GLU A 120 -8.07 8.70 -45.12
CA GLU A 120 -6.93 8.24 -44.32
C GLU A 120 -7.19 8.43 -42.82
N PHE A 121 -7.58 9.63 -42.41
CA PHE A 121 -7.84 9.94 -41.00
C PHE A 121 -9.01 9.12 -40.43
N ARG A 122 -10.06 8.90 -41.21
CA ARG A 122 -11.17 8.04 -40.83
C ARG A 122 -10.70 6.60 -40.59
N LYS A 123 -9.90 6.04 -41.50
CA LYS A 123 -9.33 4.69 -41.34
C LYS A 123 -8.42 4.61 -40.11
N GLN A 124 -7.61 5.64 -39.88
CA GLN A 124 -6.77 5.73 -38.70
C GLN A 124 -7.59 5.66 -37.42
N LEU A 125 -8.64 6.49 -37.29
CA LEU A 125 -9.51 6.47 -36.11
C LEU A 125 -10.22 5.14 -35.90
N GLN A 126 -10.64 4.47 -36.98
CA GLN A 126 -11.24 3.13 -36.90
C GLN A 126 -10.25 2.05 -36.41
N HIS A 127 -8.95 2.25 -36.61
CA HIS A 127 -7.93 1.27 -36.25
C HIS A 127 -7.30 1.55 -34.87
N GLU A 128 -7.08 2.83 -34.55
CA GLU A 128 -6.33 3.27 -33.36
C GLU A 128 -7.23 3.58 -32.15
N VAL A 129 -8.52 3.84 -32.34
CA VAL A 129 -9.44 4.18 -31.24
C VAL A 129 -10.34 3.00 -30.88
N ASP A 130 -10.32 2.62 -29.61
CA ASP A 130 -11.12 1.50 -29.09
C ASP A 130 -12.63 1.74 -29.15
N GLN A 131 -13.07 3.00 -29.09
CA GLN A 131 -14.47 3.40 -28.88
C GLN A 131 -14.97 4.21 -30.06
N VAL A 132 -15.35 3.48 -31.10
CA VAL A 132 -15.84 4.03 -32.37
C VAL A 132 -17.29 3.61 -32.58
N PHE A 133 -18.18 4.58 -32.76
CA PHE A 133 -19.60 4.37 -32.97
C PHE A 133 -20.08 5.06 -34.23
N SER A 134 -20.93 4.36 -34.99
CA SER A 134 -21.49 4.87 -36.24
C SER A 134 -22.85 5.53 -36.04
N TYR A 135 -23.16 6.55 -36.83
CA TYR A 135 -24.50 7.15 -36.89
C TYR A 135 -24.89 7.48 -38.34
N ARG A 136 -26.19 7.47 -38.67
CA ARG A 136 -26.70 7.94 -39.98
C ARG A 136 -27.57 9.18 -39.84
N THR A 137 -28.34 9.26 -38.77
CA THR A 137 -29.24 10.38 -38.49
C THR A 137 -28.90 11.07 -37.18
N LEU A 138 -29.45 12.27 -36.96
CA LEU A 138 -29.36 12.98 -35.69
C LEU A 138 -29.94 12.17 -34.52
N ARG A 139 -31.01 11.40 -34.78
CA ARG A 139 -31.61 10.54 -33.76
C ARG A 139 -30.69 9.37 -33.40
N ASP A 140 -30.02 8.78 -34.40
CA ASP A 140 -29.05 7.72 -34.16
C ASP A 140 -27.86 8.24 -33.34
N LEU A 141 -27.39 9.46 -33.64
CA LEU A 141 -26.33 10.10 -32.88
C LEU A 141 -26.74 10.30 -31.42
N GLU A 142 -27.94 10.83 -31.16
CA GLU A 142 -28.45 10.96 -29.80
C GLU A 142 -28.47 9.61 -29.06
N LEU A 143 -29.03 8.57 -29.69
CA LEU A 143 -29.12 7.23 -29.09
C LEU A 143 -27.74 6.63 -28.84
N ALA A 144 -26.81 6.78 -29.78
CA ALA A 144 -25.44 6.33 -29.63
C ALA A 144 -24.74 7.03 -28.47
N VAL A 145 -24.91 8.35 -28.30
CA VAL A 145 -24.34 9.08 -27.18
C VAL A 145 -24.93 8.59 -25.85
N ARG A 146 -26.26 8.46 -25.75
CA ARG A 146 -26.94 7.99 -24.53
C ARG A 146 -26.54 6.58 -24.12
N SER A 147 -26.33 5.69 -25.09
CA SER A 147 -25.96 4.29 -24.84
C SER A 147 -24.50 4.13 -24.44
N ASN A 148 -23.60 4.89 -25.08
CA ASN A 148 -22.15 4.63 -25.00
C ASN A 148 -21.42 5.51 -23.99
N MET A 149 -21.88 6.73 -23.72
CA MET A 149 -21.24 7.60 -22.72
C MET A 149 -21.24 7.00 -21.30
N PRO A 150 -22.29 6.31 -20.81
CA PRO A 150 -22.22 5.64 -19.51
C PRO A 150 -21.19 4.52 -19.48
N GLN A 151 -21.06 3.77 -20.58
CA GLN A 151 -20.05 2.70 -20.71
C GLN A 151 -18.62 3.26 -20.70
N MET A 152 -18.43 4.46 -21.27
CA MET A 152 -17.15 5.18 -21.19
C MET A 152 -16.74 5.46 -19.75
N LEU A 153 -17.69 5.87 -18.89
CA LEU A 153 -17.42 6.14 -17.47
C LEU A 153 -16.96 4.89 -16.72
N GLU A 154 -17.53 3.73 -17.06
CA GLU A 154 -17.20 2.44 -16.44
C GLU A 154 -15.85 1.91 -16.94
N ARG A 155 -15.59 2.00 -18.25
CA ARG A 155 -14.37 1.46 -18.88
C ARG A 155 -13.15 2.34 -18.66
N TYR A 156 -13.33 3.66 -18.61
CA TYR A 156 -12.27 4.65 -18.46
C TYR A 156 -12.56 5.62 -17.31
N PRO A 157 -12.53 5.15 -16.05
CA PRO A 157 -12.88 5.98 -14.91
C PRO A 157 -11.89 7.14 -14.74
N VAL A 158 -12.45 8.34 -14.57
CA VAL A 158 -11.71 9.59 -14.32
C VAL A 158 -12.27 10.29 -13.08
N VAL A 159 -11.49 11.22 -12.53
CA VAL A 159 -11.83 11.92 -11.27
C VAL A 159 -13.09 12.77 -11.42
N GLY A 160 -13.21 13.51 -12.53
CA GLY A 160 -14.31 14.44 -12.78
C GLY A 160 -14.34 15.63 -11.83
N TRP A 161 -15.41 16.40 -11.95
CA TRP A 161 -15.69 17.61 -11.20
C TRP A 161 -16.72 17.35 -10.11
N VAL A 162 -16.33 17.54 -8.86
CA VAL A 162 -17.24 17.54 -7.72
C VAL A 162 -17.44 18.98 -7.28
N ARG A 163 -18.70 19.42 -7.18
CA ARG A 163 -18.99 20.76 -6.64
C ARG A 163 -18.50 20.79 -5.18
N PRO A 164 -17.66 21.76 -4.79
CA PRO A 164 -17.21 21.87 -3.40
C PRO A 164 -18.43 22.11 -2.51
N GLN A 165 -18.72 21.15 -1.65
CA GLN A 165 -19.69 21.28 -0.56
C GLN A 165 -18.93 21.09 0.75
N ASN A 166 -19.10 22.01 1.68
CA ASN A 166 -18.49 21.93 3.02
C ASN A 166 -16.96 21.72 3.01
N THR A 167 -16.23 22.19 1.98
CA THR A 167 -14.77 22.01 1.85
C THR A 167 -14.03 22.48 3.09
N GLN A 168 -14.48 23.59 3.71
CA GLN A 168 -13.90 24.09 4.95
C GLN A 168 -14.12 23.11 6.12
N VAL A 169 -15.34 22.58 6.28
CA VAL A 169 -15.66 21.60 7.34
C VAL A 169 -14.83 20.33 7.18
N LEU A 170 -14.67 19.85 5.94
CA LEU A 170 -13.83 18.69 5.63
C LEU A 170 -12.34 18.97 5.90
N GLN A 171 -11.86 20.17 5.59
CA GLN A 171 -10.49 20.59 5.92
C GLN A 171 -10.28 20.66 7.44
N ASP A 172 -11.22 21.25 8.17
CA ASP A 172 -11.17 21.34 9.64
C ASP A 172 -11.18 19.94 10.28
N GLU A 173 -11.98 19.00 9.73
CA GLU A 173 -12.00 17.61 10.18
C GLU A 173 -10.70 16.87 9.83
N ILE A 174 -10.14 17.07 8.63
CA ILE A 174 -8.84 16.52 8.23
C ILE A 174 -7.74 17.02 9.17
N ASP A 175 -7.72 18.30 9.50
CA ASP A 175 -6.72 18.87 10.39
C ASP A 175 -6.90 18.36 11.84
N THR A 176 -8.15 18.21 12.29
CA THR A 176 -8.47 17.59 13.58
C THR A 176 -8.00 16.13 13.63
N LEU A 177 -8.25 15.35 12.58
CA LEU A 177 -7.81 13.97 12.47
C LEU A 177 -6.29 13.87 12.39
N ARG A 178 -5.62 14.75 11.65
CA ARG A 178 -4.14 14.81 11.60
C ARG A 178 -3.55 15.15 12.96
N ALA A 179 -4.13 16.09 13.68
CA ALA A 179 -3.71 16.42 15.04
C ALA A 179 -3.88 15.23 15.97
N LYS A 180 -5.00 14.49 15.85
CA LYS A 180 -5.27 13.29 16.63
C LYS A 180 -4.36 12.12 16.27
N VAL A 181 -4.04 11.91 14.98
CA VAL A 181 -3.06 10.92 14.52
C VAL A 181 -1.70 11.28 15.09
N LYS A 182 -1.24 12.52 15.00
CA LYS A 182 0.03 12.97 15.59
C LYS A 182 0.05 12.77 17.11
N GLN A 183 -1.06 13.06 17.79
CA GLN A 183 -1.19 12.82 19.23
C GLN A 183 -1.08 11.33 19.55
N LEU A 184 -1.84 10.49 18.85
CA LEU A 184 -1.81 9.03 19.03
C LEU A 184 -0.45 8.44 18.67
N GLU A 185 0.23 8.92 17.62
CA GLU A 185 1.59 8.54 17.26
C GLU A 185 2.60 8.99 18.31
N THR A 186 2.38 10.12 18.98
CA THR A 186 3.22 10.57 20.11
C THR A 186 2.95 9.74 21.37
N GLU A 187 1.69 9.39 21.63
CA GLU A 187 1.27 8.48 22.72
C GLU A 187 1.75 7.04 22.48
N MET A 188 1.82 6.62 21.22
CA MET A 188 2.40 5.34 20.79
C MET A 188 3.92 5.39 20.74
N GLY A 189 4.54 6.51 20.37
CA GLY A 189 5.99 6.70 20.37
C GLY A 189 6.58 6.88 21.77
N SER A 190 5.78 7.37 22.72
CA SER A 190 6.12 7.42 24.16
C SER A 190 5.86 6.10 24.89
N ARG A 191 5.07 5.19 24.31
CA ARG A 191 5.05 3.77 24.66
C ARG A 191 6.06 3.04 23.80
N GLU A 192 7.34 3.05 24.20
CA GLU A 192 8.45 2.27 23.61
C GLU A 192 7.94 1.11 22.72
N ALA A 193 7.86 1.36 21.42
CA ALA A 193 7.58 0.33 20.45
C ALA A 193 8.82 -0.56 20.36
N ASP A 194 8.87 -1.58 21.23
CA ASP A 194 9.80 -2.70 21.09
C ASP A 194 9.58 -3.29 19.68
N PRO A 195 10.61 -3.34 18.81
CA PRO A 195 10.49 -3.74 17.40
C PRO A 195 10.33 -5.26 17.22
N ILE A 196 9.48 -5.92 18.04
CA ILE A 196 9.33 -7.39 18.09
C ILE A 196 7.85 -7.82 18.29
N SER A 197 6.89 -7.13 17.70
CA SER A 197 5.48 -7.61 17.68
C SER A 197 5.25 -8.83 16.76
N THR A 198 6.27 -9.67 16.53
CA THR A 198 6.19 -10.91 15.74
C THR A 198 6.93 -12.07 16.40
N VAL A 199 7.10 -12.06 17.73
CA VAL A 199 7.44 -13.30 18.44
C VAL A 199 6.15 -14.11 18.63
N LEU A 200 6.06 -15.25 17.94
CA LEU A 200 5.00 -16.24 18.13
C LEU A 200 5.06 -16.76 19.59
N LYS A 201 3.90 -17.07 20.17
CA LYS A 201 3.86 -17.74 21.49
C LYS A 201 4.46 -19.13 21.34
N VAL A 202 5.46 -19.45 22.16
CA VAL A 202 6.17 -20.74 22.17
C VAL A 202 5.53 -21.72 23.15
N SER A 203 5.70 -23.01 22.89
CA SER A 203 5.31 -24.06 23.84
C SER A 203 6.36 -24.21 24.96
N MET A 204 5.93 -24.61 26.17
CA MET A 204 6.81 -24.85 27.32
C MET A 204 7.91 -25.89 27.04
N HIS A 205 7.63 -26.85 26.16
CA HIS A 205 8.53 -27.96 25.81
C HIS A 205 9.40 -27.66 24.59
N GLU A 206 9.19 -26.53 23.93
CA GLU A 206 9.96 -26.13 22.78
C GLU A 206 11.40 -25.78 23.20
N LEU A 207 12.36 -26.23 22.41
CA LEU A 207 13.78 -26.06 22.67
C LEU A 207 14.26 -24.71 22.13
N TYR A 208 14.93 -23.96 22.98
CA TYR A 208 15.65 -22.74 22.63
C TYR A 208 17.16 -22.98 22.77
N SER A 209 17.91 -22.61 21.74
CA SER A 209 19.36 -22.79 21.66
C SER A 209 20.03 -21.42 21.59
N PHE A 210 20.99 -21.16 22.48
CA PHE A 210 21.70 -19.90 22.50
C PHE A 210 23.19 -20.09 22.81
N GLU A 211 24.00 -19.17 22.29
CA GLU A 211 25.42 -19.06 22.59
C GLU A 211 25.63 -18.20 23.85
N TYR A 212 26.62 -18.56 24.65
CA TYR A 212 27.13 -17.73 25.74
C TYR A 212 28.66 -17.86 25.83
N ARG A 213 29.33 -16.93 26.51
CA ARG A 213 30.78 -16.97 26.73
C ARG A 213 31.11 -17.30 28.18
N MET A 214 32.19 -18.03 28.42
CA MET A 214 32.74 -18.23 29.77
C MET A 214 34.25 -18.52 29.73
N HIS A 215 34.92 -18.42 30.88
CA HIS A 215 36.30 -18.85 31.05
C HIS A 215 36.34 -20.28 31.57
N ALA A 216 36.98 -21.19 30.85
CA ALA A 216 37.23 -22.56 31.28
C ALA A 216 38.68 -22.71 31.75
N TYR A 217 38.89 -23.32 32.91
CA TYR A 217 40.20 -23.47 33.54
C TYR A 217 40.73 -24.90 33.40
N GLN A 218 41.98 -25.01 32.98
CA GLN A 218 42.70 -26.26 32.83
C GLN A 218 44.19 -26.04 33.09
N ASP A 219 44.80 -26.92 33.89
CA ASP A 219 46.26 -26.95 34.14
C ASP A 219 46.86 -25.58 34.52
N GLY A 220 46.11 -24.76 35.28
CA GLY A 220 46.53 -23.42 35.73
C GLY A 220 46.32 -22.28 34.73
N ASN A 221 45.90 -22.58 33.50
CA ASN A 221 45.54 -21.60 32.47
C ASN A 221 44.01 -21.51 32.30
N PHE A 222 43.54 -20.44 31.67
CA PHE A 222 42.16 -20.33 31.22
C PHE A 222 42.06 -20.11 29.71
N LYS A 223 40.95 -20.56 29.13
CA LYS A 223 40.55 -20.27 27.76
C LYS A 223 39.14 -19.70 27.76
N GLU A 224 38.91 -18.65 26.99
CA GLU A 224 37.54 -18.20 26.70
C GLU A 224 36.91 -19.18 25.71
N VAL A 225 35.78 -19.76 26.10
CA VAL A 225 34.99 -20.69 25.28
C VAL A 225 33.60 -20.10 25.03
N LYS A 226 33.01 -20.45 23.88
CA LYS A 226 31.69 -20.00 23.46
C LYS A 226 30.76 -21.17 23.13
N PRO A 227 30.33 -21.96 24.12
CA PRO A 227 29.46 -23.09 23.86
C PRO A 227 28.02 -22.66 23.58
N PHE A 228 27.29 -23.60 22.96
CA PHE A 228 25.86 -23.50 22.75
C PHE A 228 25.13 -24.29 23.83
N ARG A 229 24.19 -23.63 24.51
CA ARG A 229 23.28 -24.28 25.46
C ARG A 229 21.92 -24.49 24.81
N LYS A 230 21.35 -25.67 24.99
CA LYS A 230 19.97 -26.01 24.60
C LYS A 230 19.12 -26.22 25.84
N MET A 231 18.02 -25.48 25.96
CA MET A 231 17.08 -25.57 27.09
C MET A 231 15.66 -25.46 26.59
N THR A 232 14.71 -26.04 27.32
CA THR A 232 13.29 -25.77 27.08
C THR A 232 12.90 -24.42 27.68
N TRP A 233 11.85 -23.80 27.15
CA TRP A 233 11.27 -22.59 27.74
C TRP A 233 10.81 -22.78 29.19
N ALA A 234 10.37 -24.00 29.55
CA ALA A 234 10.12 -24.41 30.92
C ALA A 234 11.35 -24.29 31.84
N GLN A 235 12.51 -24.77 31.38
CA GLN A 235 13.75 -24.69 32.14
C GLN A 235 14.20 -23.23 32.31
N LEU A 236 14.09 -22.42 31.26
CA LEU A 236 14.39 -20.98 31.31
C LEU A 236 13.47 -20.24 32.29
N LEU A 237 12.17 -20.56 32.27
CA LEU A 237 11.22 -20.00 33.23
C LEU A 237 11.57 -20.42 34.67
N ASN A 238 12.02 -21.66 34.88
CA ASN A 238 12.42 -22.13 36.21
C ASN A 238 13.66 -21.39 36.75
N VAL A 239 14.66 -21.17 35.89
CA VAL A 239 15.87 -20.40 36.25
C VAL A 239 15.51 -18.97 36.65
N LEU A 240 14.67 -18.30 35.85
CA LEU A 240 14.33 -16.90 36.06
C LEU A 240 13.25 -16.70 37.14
N GLY A 241 12.28 -17.59 37.23
CA GLY A 241 11.05 -17.42 38.00
C GLY A 241 11.27 -17.18 39.48
N SER A 242 12.28 -17.83 40.08
CA SER A 242 12.68 -17.65 41.48
C SER A 242 13.03 -16.21 41.84
N SER A 243 13.47 -15.43 40.85
CA SER A 243 13.99 -14.08 41.07
C SER A 243 12.98 -12.99 40.79
N PHE A 244 11.86 -13.32 40.14
CA PHE A 244 10.82 -12.37 39.78
C PHE A 244 9.51 -12.62 40.55
N VAL A 245 9.52 -13.40 41.64
CA VAL A 245 8.34 -13.60 42.50
C VAL A 245 7.79 -12.26 43.01
N ILE A 246 8.69 -11.34 43.33
CA ILE A 246 8.39 -9.94 43.67
C ILE A 246 8.86 -9.01 42.53
N PRO A 247 8.31 -7.78 42.42
CA PRO A 247 8.78 -6.78 41.46
C PRO A 247 10.30 -6.56 41.59
N THR A 248 11.04 -6.94 40.55
CA THR A 248 12.51 -7.00 40.57
C THR A 248 13.09 -6.28 39.33
N PRO A 249 14.19 -5.53 39.47
CA PRO A 249 14.78 -4.79 38.34
C PRO A 249 15.20 -5.69 37.17
N GLU A 250 15.07 -5.17 35.94
CA GLU A 250 15.38 -5.89 34.70
C GLU A 250 16.81 -6.48 34.64
N GLU A 251 17.79 -5.85 35.28
CA GLU A 251 19.18 -6.33 35.33
C GLU A 251 19.31 -7.76 35.89
N TYR A 252 18.34 -8.20 36.69
CA TYR A 252 18.31 -9.54 37.26
C TYR A 252 18.11 -10.65 36.23
N PHE A 253 17.57 -10.36 35.04
CA PHE A 253 17.54 -11.35 33.95
C PHE A 253 18.97 -11.80 33.60
N SER A 254 19.86 -10.83 33.38
CA SER A 254 21.26 -11.13 33.07
C SER A 254 21.99 -11.77 34.24
N LYS A 255 21.77 -11.25 35.46
CA LYS A 255 22.43 -11.75 36.68
C LYS A 255 22.12 -13.22 36.92
N ARG A 256 20.84 -13.59 36.87
CA ARG A 256 20.39 -14.96 37.12
C ARG A 256 20.77 -15.94 36.04
N MET A 257 20.67 -15.54 34.76
CA MET A 257 21.17 -16.37 33.67
C MET A 257 22.67 -16.61 33.79
N ASN A 258 23.46 -15.59 34.13
CA ASN A 258 24.91 -15.72 34.28
C ASN A 258 25.29 -16.59 35.50
N GLU A 259 24.60 -16.45 36.63
CA GLU A 259 24.79 -17.32 37.81
C GLU A 259 24.52 -18.79 37.45
N TYR A 260 23.36 -19.08 36.84
CA TYR A 260 23.00 -20.42 36.40
C TYR A 260 24.01 -21.03 35.40
N LEU A 261 24.47 -20.24 34.42
CA LEU A 261 25.45 -20.68 33.43
C LEU A 261 26.85 -20.89 34.04
N ASN A 262 27.21 -20.18 35.11
CA ASN A 262 28.45 -20.44 35.85
C ASN A 262 28.36 -21.76 36.63
N GLU A 263 27.21 -22.07 37.22
CA GLU A 263 27.00 -23.30 38.00
C GLU A 263 26.95 -24.55 37.10
N THR A 264 26.31 -24.45 35.92
CA THR A 264 26.06 -25.58 35.02
C THR A 264 26.99 -25.64 33.81
N GLY A 265 27.84 -24.62 33.62
CA GLY A 265 28.68 -24.45 32.43
C GLY A 265 29.85 -25.43 32.31
N LEU A 266 30.22 -26.14 33.38
CA LEU A 266 31.36 -27.05 33.35
C LEU A 266 31.17 -28.20 32.35
N GLU A 267 29.95 -28.71 32.23
CA GLU A 267 29.64 -29.78 31.27
C GLU A 267 29.81 -29.31 29.82
N ASP A 268 29.31 -28.11 29.50
CA ASP A 268 29.46 -27.49 28.19
C ASP A 268 30.94 -27.23 27.85
N ALA A 269 31.70 -26.73 28.83
CA ALA A 269 33.13 -26.47 28.67
C ALA A 269 33.92 -27.76 28.39
N ARG A 270 33.51 -28.90 28.97
CA ARG A 270 34.19 -30.20 28.77
C ARG A 270 34.03 -30.77 27.36
N VAL A 271 33.04 -30.32 26.59
CA VAL A 271 32.90 -30.69 25.18
C VAL A 271 34.08 -30.16 24.36
N GLU A 272 34.52 -28.93 24.62
CA GLU A 272 35.65 -28.30 23.93
C GLU A 272 36.99 -28.54 24.66
N MET A 273 36.95 -28.63 25.99
CA MET A 273 38.11 -28.80 26.87
C MET A 273 37.88 -29.96 27.85
N PRO A 274 38.14 -31.22 27.45
CA PRO A 274 37.80 -32.41 28.25
C PRO A 274 38.40 -32.45 29.66
N ARG A 275 39.53 -31.75 29.88
CA ARG A 275 40.23 -31.66 31.16
C ARG A 275 39.87 -30.41 31.98
N ALA A 276 38.86 -29.62 31.57
CA ALA A 276 38.41 -28.47 32.35
C ALA A 276 37.86 -28.90 33.72
N HIS A 277 38.35 -28.25 34.78
CA HIS A 277 37.97 -28.54 36.16
C HIS A 277 37.14 -27.43 36.81
N ALA A 278 37.18 -26.21 36.27
CA ALA A 278 36.37 -25.08 36.74
C ALA A 278 35.98 -24.16 35.58
N VAL A 279 34.87 -23.43 35.76
CA VAL A 279 34.44 -22.36 34.86
C VAL A 279 34.13 -21.10 35.66
N SER A 280 34.31 -19.92 35.06
CA SER A 280 33.92 -18.64 35.66
C SER A 280 33.56 -17.59 34.60
N ARG A 281 33.02 -16.45 35.05
CA ARG A 281 32.66 -15.31 34.19
C ARG A 281 31.73 -15.67 33.03
N ALA A 282 30.80 -16.60 33.24
CA ALA A 282 29.75 -16.89 32.27
C ALA A 282 28.93 -15.62 31.99
N GLN A 283 28.75 -15.33 30.71
CA GLN A 283 27.99 -14.19 30.25
C GLN A 283 27.14 -14.58 29.04
N ILE A 284 25.83 -14.47 29.20
CA ILE A 284 24.86 -14.68 28.13
C ILE A 284 25.01 -13.66 27.00
N ASN A 285 24.76 -14.10 25.76
CA ASN A 285 24.69 -13.21 24.61
C ASN A 285 23.52 -12.21 24.76
N ILE A 286 23.77 -10.94 24.46
CA ILE A 286 22.79 -9.85 24.62
C ILE A 286 21.53 -10.10 23.79
N ARG A 287 21.67 -10.62 22.55
CA ARG A 287 20.54 -10.94 21.69
C ARG A 287 19.70 -12.09 22.25
N ALA A 288 20.36 -13.14 22.74
CA ALA A 288 19.67 -14.27 23.36
C ALA A 288 18.93 -13.87 24.64
N LEU A 289 19.57 -13.05 25.50
CA LEU A 289 18.91 -12.52 26.69
C LEU A 289 17.68 -11.68 26.33
N HIS A 290 17.78 -10.88 25.27
CA HIS A 290 16.68 -10.07 24.77
C HIS A 290 15.52 -10.95 24.28
N GLU A 291 15.80 -11.96 23.46
CA GLU A 291 14.80 -12.93 22.98
C GLU A 291 14.11 -13.65 24.14
N ILE A 292 14.87 -14.11 25.14
CA ILE A 292 14.30 -14.72 26.35
C ILE A 292 13.36 -13.75 27.06
N LYS A 293 13.80 -12.51 27.30
CA LYS A 293 12.97 -11.46 27.95
C LYS A 293 11.66 -11.24 27.20
N MET A 294 11.75 -11.07 25.88
CA MET A 294 10.58 -10.83 25.03
C MET A 294 9.63 -12.03 25.02
N GLN A 295 10.16 -13.25 24.99
CA GLN A 295 9.34 -14.45 25.02
C GLN A 295 8.63 -14.64 26.37
N MET A 296 9.31 -14.31 27.49
CA MET A 296 8.70 -14.33 28.83
C MET A 296 7.54 -13.34 28.93
N ARG A 297 7.69 -12.15 28.34
CA ARG A 297 6.64 -11.12 28.22
C ARG A 297 5.48 -11.60 27.35
N GLN A 298 5.77 -12.06 26.14
CA GLN A 298 4.76 -12.42 25.13
C GLN A 298 3.88 -13.60 25.55
N ASN A 299 4.43 -14.53 26.32
CA ASN A 299 3.66 -15.63 26.90
C ASN A 299 2.98 -15.27 28.23
N GLU A 300 3.15 -14.03 28.69
CA GLU A 300 2.65 -13.52 29.97
C GLU A 300 3.18 -14.34 31.15
N TRP A 301 4.43 -14.82 31.10
CA TRP A 301 5.04 -15.56 32.21
C TRP A 301 5.70 -14.60 33.20
N ILE A 302 6.48 -13.64 32.70
CA ILE A 302 7.11 -12.56 33.48
C ILE A 302 6.84 -11.25 32.74
N MET A 303 6.24 -10.27 33.42
CA MET A 303 5.75 -9.02 32.82
C MET A 303 6.29 -7.78 33.54
N PRO A 304 6.43 -6.64 32.87
CA PRO A 304 6.76 -5.38 33.52
C PRO A 304 5.61 -4.92 34.42
N THR A 305 5.92 -4.52 35.66
CA THR A 305 4.92 -4.09 36.66
C THR A 305 5.02 -2.62 37.05
N GLY A 306 6.07 -1.92 36.61
CA GLY A 306 6.26 -0.49 36.85
C GLY A 306 7.72 -0.08 36.84
N ARG A 307 8.02 1.03 37.52
CA ARG A 307 9.38 1.52 37.74
C ARG A 307 9.63 1.71 39.24
N ASP A 308 10.88 1.54 39.68
CA ASP A 308 11.30 1.87 41.05
C ASP A 308 11.56 3.39 41.22
N ASP A 309 11.90 3.81 42.44
CA ASP A 309 12.24 5.21 42.76
C ASP A 309 13.38 5.77 41.91
N ARG A 310 14.22 4.90 41.35
CA ARG A 310 15.35 5.25 40.47
C ARG A 310 14.98 5.14 38.99
N GLN A 311 13.69 5.08 38.66
CA GLN A 311 13.16 4.96 37.30
C GLN A 311 13.57 3.68 36.55
N ARG A 312 14.07 2.64 37.24
CA ARG A 312 14.43 1.35 36.65
C ARG A 312 13.18 0.50 36.44
N MET A 313 13.06 -0.15 35.28
CA MET A 313 11.92 -1.01 34.96
C MET A 313 11.93 -2.25 35.86
N LEU A 314 10.79 -2.49 36.53
CA LEU A 314 10.55 -3.65 37.38
C LEU A 314 9.74 -4.70 36.62
N TRP A 315 10.11 -5.95 36.81
CA TRP A 315 9.47 -7.12 36.23
C TRP A 315 8.99 -8.06 37.32
N GLN A 316 7.89 -8.77 37.08
CA GLN A 316 7.34 -9.73 38.03
C GLN A 316 6.76 -10.94 37.30
N LEU A 317 6.92 -12.11 37.92
CA LEU A 317 6.27 -13.36 37.57
C LEU A 317 4.75 -13.19 37.71
N THR A 318 4.01 -13.56 36.67
CA THR A 318 2.55 -13.48 36.69
C THR A 318 1.95 -14.71 37.38
N GLN A 319 0.66 -14.67 37.72
CA GLN A 319 -0.07 -15.84 38.19
C GLN A 319 -0.02 -17.02 37.19
N LYS A 320 0.04 -16.73 35.88
CA LYS A 320 0.15 -17.73 34.83
C LYS A 320 1.54 -18.39 34.84
N GLY A 321 2.60 -17.59 34.96
CA GLY A 321 3.97 -18.08 35.11
C GLY A 321 4.13 -18.91 36.40
N GLN A 322 3.51 -18.48 37.50
CA GLN A 322 3.53 -19.19 38.77
C GLN A 322 2.86 -20.57 38.70
N LYS A 323 1.64 -20.66 38.14
CA LYS A 323 0.96 -21.96 37.93
C LYS A 323 1.78 -22.91 37.04
N LEU A 324 2.45 -22.37 36.03
CA LEU A 324 3.31 -23.16 35.14
C LEU A 324 4.56 -23.69 35.86
N LEU A 325 5.19 -22.89 36.72
CA LEU A 325 6.29 -23.35 37.57
C LEU A 325 5.84 -24.48 38.50
N GLU A 326 4.70 -24.31 39.18
CA GLU A 326 4.13 -25.33 40.06
C GLU A 326 3.82 -26.63 39.31
N SER A 327 3.25 -26.55 38.09
CA SER A 327 2.97 -27.73 37.27
C SER A 327 4.23 -28.46 36.78
N ASN A 328 5.28 -27.73 36.39
CA ASN A 328 6.55 -28.33 35.95
C ASN A 328 7.33 -28.98 37.10
N ILE A 329 7.23 -28.42 38.30
CA ILE A 329 7.85 -29.03 39.51
C ILE A 329 7.17 -30.37 39.82
N LEU A 330 5.87 -30.49 39.59
CA LEU A 330 5.12 -31.75 39.76
C LEU A 330 5.50 -32.80 38.71
N ASP A 331 5.71 -32.40 37.45
CA ASP A 331 6.13 -33.32 36.38
C ASP A 331 7.60 -33.75 36.51
N SER A 332 8.51 -32.86 36.90
CA SER A 332 9.91 -33.23 37.16
C SER A 332 10.07 -34.18 38.36
N ASN A 333 9.26 -34.02 39.42
CA ASN A 333 9.23 -34.94 40.55
C ASN A 333 8.64 -36.32 40.19
N ARG A 334 7.66 -36.39 39.28
CA ARG A 334 7.17 -37.68 38.73
C ARG A 334 8.23 -38.42 37.92
N VAL A 335 8.99 -37.71 37.10
CA VAL A 335 10.09 -38.30 36.31
C VAL A 335 11.24 -38.76 37.22
N PHE A 336 11.52 -38.03 38.31
CA PHE A 336 12.54 -38.42 39.28
C PHE A 336 12.12 -39.67 40.08
N GLN A 337 10.88 -39.74 40.57
CA GLN A 337 10.36 -40.92 41.29
C GLN A 337 10.35 -42.20 40.44
N MET A 338 10.14 -42.10 39.12
CA MET A 338 10.24 -43.24 38.22
C MET A 338 11.69 -43.71 37.97
N LYS A 339 12.69 -42.83 38.09
CA LYS A 339 14.11 -43.20 37.91
C LYS A 339 14.77 -43.78 39.16
N THR A 340 14.28 -43.48 40.37
CA THR A 340 14.79 -44.06 41.62
C THR A 340 14.15 -45.40 42.01
N MET A 341 13.18 -45.88 41.24
CA MET A 341 12.54 -47.20 41.43
C MET A 341 13.17 -48.34 40.62
N HIS A 342 14.39 -48.16 40.09
CA HIS A 342 15.15 -49.21 39.40
C HIS A 342 16.51 -49.48 40.04
#